data_AF-G0PFU4-F1
#
_entry.id   AF-G0PFU4-F1
#
_cell.length_a   1.000
_cell.length_b   1.000
_cell.length_c   1.000
_cell.angle_alpha   90.00
_cell.angle_beta   90.00
_cell.angle_gamma   90.00
#
_symmetry.space_group_name_H-M   'P 1'
#
loop_
_entity.id
_entity.type
_entity.pdbx_description
1 polymer ?
#
loop_
_entity_poly.entity_id
_entity_poly.type
_entity_poly.pdbx_seq_one_letter_code
_entity_poly.pdbx_strand_id
1 'polypeptide(L)'
;MTSTVKPVVEKEQPKSIGAIVWTECEKIMLRVFDTRPLPVDFPRNLLMELYVARTILFASFTLGIRAGGFSFLYFPIREILGRFIVFMFTYLFLPLVGANIAVLFKKHKLTVYEYRVTMIIWAFLCGVFSTINNIHYSLSDYGPPNYFMPVIVGLTAHVIGNNFDGNRKALVGISVGSACVVSLSMLLMTGGISFGAFVSLLLCSVNAIVALQCMIYDLIEDGPGASSNSSMTHVIGVILIMLNFLIVVRFTGTYVEDPNANDIARATPLHAALSA
;
A
#
# COMPACT_ATOMS: atom_id res chain seq x y z
N MET A 1 59.56 5.89 -22.52
CA MET A 1 58.64 6.54 -21.55
C MET A 1 57.23 6.36 -22.05
N THR A 2 56.54 5.32 -21.58
CA THR A 2 55.15 5.02 -21.91
C THR A 2 54.24 5.74 -20.92
N SER A 3 53.56 6.79 -21.38
CA SER A 3 52.56 7.53 -20.61
C SER A 3 51.34 6.64 -20.33
N THR A 4 51.15 6.26 -19.07
CA THR A 4 49.94 5.59 -18.59
C THR A 4 48.88 6.64 -18.29
N VAL A 5 48.10 7.00 -19.30
CA VAL A 5 46.87 7.78 -19.10
C VAL A 5 45.87 6.88 -18.38
N LYS A 6 45.60 7.18 -17.10
CA LYS A 6 44.50 6.54 -16.37
C LYS A 6 43.16 6.98 -16.99
N PRO A 7 42.20 6.06 -17.17
CA PRO A 7 40.88 6.44 -17.66
C PRO A 7 40.24 7.38 -16.64
N VAL A 8 39.79 8.54 -17.13
CA VAL A 8 39.00 9.49 -16.36
C VAL A 8 37.69 8.77 -16.01
N VAL A 9 37.52 8.42 -14.74
CA VAL A 9 36.23 8.00 -14.22
C VAL A 9 35.31 9.22 -14.35
N GLU A 10 34.43 9.21 -15.36
CA GLU A 10 33.35 10.17 -15.47
C GLU A 10 32.56 10.13 -14.16
N LYS A 11 32.70 11.19 -13.36
CA LYS A 11 31.79 11.43 -12.24
C LYS A 11 30.42 11.66 -12.85
N GLU A 12 29.49 10.74 -12.62
CA GLU A 12 28.07 10.95 -12.94
C GLU A 12 27.66 12.34 -12.44
N GLN A 13 27.22 13.21 -13.36
CA GLN A 13 26.71 14.52 -12.99
C GLN A 13 25.51 14.34 -12.04
N PRO A 14 25.34 15.22 -11.04
CA PRO A 14 24.19 15.15 -10.16
C PRO A 14 22.92 15.34 -10.98
N LYS A 15 22.19 14.25 -11.22
CA LYS A 15 20.88 14.29 -11.88
C LYS A 15 19.97 15.20 -11.04
N SER A 16 19.25 16.12 -11.70
CA SER A 16 18.28 16.96 -11.01
C SER A 16 17.24 16.07 -10.30
N ILE A 17 16.65 16.53 -9.20
CA ILE A 17 15.62 15.76 -8.46
C ILE A 17 14.49 15.34 -9.42
N GLY A 18 14.10 16.21 -10.35
CA GLY A 18 13.12 15.88 -11.38
C GLY A 18 13.56 14.75 -12.31
N ALA A 19 14.82 14.72 -12.75
CA ALA A 19 15.36 13.65 -13.58
C ALA A 19 15.44 12.31 -12.81
N ILE A 20 15.77 12.34 -11.52
CA ILE A 20 15.78 11.15 -10.66
C ILE A 20 14.36 10.59 -10.53
N VAL A 21 13.39 11.44 -10.18
CA VAL A 21 11.97 11.05 -10.05
C VAL A 21 11.45 10.48 -11.37
N TRP A 22 11.72 11.15 -12.50
CA TRP A 22 11.31 10.69 -13.82
C TRP A 22 11.87 9.30 -14.15
N THR A 23 13.17 9.07 -13.88
CA THR A 23 13.82 7.78 -14.11
C THR A 23 13.18 6.66 -13.27
N GLU A 24 12.84 6.93 -12.01
CA GLU A 24 12.16 5.95 -11.15
C GLU A 24 10.71 5.70 -11.61
N CYS A 25 9.99 6.73 -12.06
CA CYS A 25 8.67 6.57 -12.67
C CYS A 25 8.73 5.71 -13.93
N GLU A 26 9.71 5.93 -14.81
CA GLU A 26 9.92 5.10 -16.00
C GLU A 26 10.19 3.64 -15.64
N LYS A 27 11.04 3.38 -14.64
CA LYS A 27 11.27 2.01 -14.13
C LYS A 27 9.98 1.36 -13.66
N ILE A 28 9.14 2.07 -12.91
CA ILE A 28 7.84 1.55 -12.45
C ILE A 28 6.91 1.30 -13.64
N MET A 29 6.84 2.23 -14.61
CA MET A 29 6.03 2.06 -15.81
C MET A 29 6.44 0.81 -16.60
N LEU A 30 7.74 0.58 -16.78
CA LEU A 30 8.25 -0.62 -17.44
C LEU A 30 7.79 -1.90 -16.72
N ARG A 31 7.78 -1.92 -15.38
CA ARG A 31 7.29 -3.08 -14.59
C ARG A 31 5.78 -3.29 -14.72
N VAL A 32 5.02 -2.20 -14.67
CA VAL A 32 3.54 -2.23 -14.69
C VAL A 32 3.01 -2.63 -16.06
N PHE A 33 3.60 -2.09 -17.13
CA PHE A 33 3.20 -2.36 -18.50
C PHE A 33 3.91 -3.56 -19.13
N ASP A 34 4.71 -4.31 -18.38
CA ASP A 34 5.30 -5.54 -18.86
C ASP A 34 4.22 -6.59 -19.15
N THR A 35 4.14 -7.00 -20.42
CA THR A 35 3.19 -7.99 -20.93
C THR A 35 3.83 -9.32 -21.29
N ARG A 36 5.10 -9.54 -20.93
CA ARG A 36 5.78 -10.82 -21.17
C ARG A 36 5.00 -11.98 -20.54
N PRO A 37 4.96 -13.16 -21.20
CA PRO A 37 4.28 -14.33 -20.66
C PRO A 37 4.95 -14.80 -19.36
N LEU A 38 4.19 -15.52 -18.54
CA LEU A 38 4.73 -16.14 -17.33
C LEU A 38 5.65 -17.30 -17.73
N PRO A 39 6.86 -17.41 -17.14
CA PRO A 39 7.71 -18.58 -17.34
C PRO A 39 7.04 -19.84 -16.78
N VAL A 40 7.36 -21.00 -17.36
CA VAL A 40 6.78 -22.30 -16.97
C VAL A 40 7.06 -22.61 -15.50
N ASP A 41 8.26 -22.28 -15.02
CA ASP A 41 8.70 -22.48 -13.63
C ASP A 41 8.43 -21.27 -12.72
N PHE A 42 7.43 -20.45 -13.04
CA PHE A 42 7.13 -19.25 -12.26
C PHE A 42 6.85 -19.59 -10.77
N PRO A 43 7.53 -18.94 -9.80
CA PRO A 43 7.44 -19.28 -8.38
C PRO A 43 6.12 -18.79 -7.74
N ARG A 44 5.01 -19.48 -8.04
CA ARG A 44 3.63 -19.12 -7.62
C ARG A 44 3.44 -19.12 -6.10
N ASN A 45 4.08 -20.05 -5.39
CA ASN A 45 4.02 -20.09 -3.92
C ASN A 45 4.66 -18.84 -3.29
N LEU A 46 5.74 -18.34 -3.90
CA LEU A 46 6.38 -17.12 -3.45
C LEU A 46 5.51 -15.89 -3.77
N LEU A 47 4.83 -15.86 -4.93
CA LEU A 47 3.83 -14.82 -5.23
C LEU A 47 2.72 -14.77 -4.17
N MET A 48 2.22 -15.93 -3.74
CA MET A 48 1.22 -16.02 -2.66
C MET A 48 1.78 -15.49 -1.35
N GLU A 49 3.00 -15.89 -0.95
CA GLU A 49 3.63 -15.40 0.28
C GLU A 49 3.77 -13.87 0.29
N LEU A 50 4.19 -13.28 -0.83
CA LEU A 50 4.27 -11.83 -0.99
C LEU A 50 2.89 -11.18 -0.85
N TYR A 51 1.85 -11.77 -1.43
CA TYR A 51 0.50 -11.23 -1.31
C TYR A 51 -0.08 -11.33 0.11
N VAL A 52 0.23 -12.41 0.82
CA VAL A 52 -0.11 -12.57 2.25
C VAL A 52 0.61 -11.52 3.07
N ALA A 53 1.91 -11.29 2.85
CA ALA A 53 2.66 -10.24 3.53
C ALA A 53 2.05 -8.85 3.29
N ARG A 54 1.69 -8.53 2.03
CA ARG A 54 1.00 -7.27 1.69
C ARG A 54 -0.34 -7.15 2.40
N THR A 55 -1.10 -8.23 2.46
CA THR A 55 -2.39 -8.29 3.15
C THR A 55 -2.24 -7.97 4.63
N ILE A 56 -1.24 -8.56 5.30
CA ILE A 56 -0.94 -8.28 6.70
C ILE A 56 -0.64 -6.79 6.89
N LEU A 57 0.22 -6.19 6.06
CA LEU A 57 0.52 -4.76 6.14
C LEU A 57 -0.71 -3.87 5.91
N PHE A 58 -1.58 -4.23 4.97
CA PHE A 58 -2.82 -3.52 4.71
C PHE A 58 -3.79 -3.60 5.90
N ALA A 59 -3.91 -4.79 6.50
CA ALA A 59 -4.70 -4.99 7.72
C ALA A 59 -4.14 -4.16 8.87
N SER A 60 -2.81 -4.15 9.07
CA SER A 60 -2.16 -3.33 10.08
C SER A 60 -2.38 -1.83 9.87
N PHE A 61 -2.28 -1.34 8.63
CA PHE A 61 -2.63 0.04 8.29
C PHE A 61 -4.10 0.37 8.62
N THR A 62 -5.01 -0.55 8.30
CA THR A 62 -6.45 -0.36 8.59
C THR A 62 -6.74 -0.35 10.10
N LEU A 63 -6.09 -1.23 10.86
CA LEU A 63 -6.13 -1.19 12.33
C LEU A 63 -5.59 0.14 12.86
N GLY A 64 -4.52 0.65 12.24
CA GLY A 64 -3.98 1.97 12.52
C GLY A 64 -5.00 3.09 12.29
N ILE A 65 -5.73 3.06 11.17
CA ILE A 65 -6.81 4.03 10.89
C ILE A 65 -7.82 4.07 12.03
N ARG A 66 -8.24 2.89 12.51
CA ARG A 66 -9.20 2.76 13.62
C ARG A 66 -8.61 3.30 14.91
N ALA A 67 -7.38 2.91 15.24
CA ALA A 67 -6.70 3.38 16.43
C ALA A 67 -6.49 4.90 16.43
N GLY A 68 -6.13 5.50 15.30
CA GLY A 68 -5.95 6.96 15.20
C GLY A 68 -7.23 7.78 15.43
N GLY A 69 -8.40 7.14 15.46
CA GLY A 69 -9.67 7.74 15.85
C GLY A 69 -9.91 7.81 17.35
N PHE A 70 -8.99 7.32 18.20
CA PHE A 70 -9.14 7.50 19.64
C PHE A 70 -8.68 8.89 20.10
N SER A 71 -9.52 9.57 20.88
CA SER A 71 -9.26 10.90 21.45
C SER A 71 -7.91 11.04 22.16
N PHE A 72 -7.48 10.02 22.91
CA PHE A 72 -6.19 10.04 23.59
C PHE A 72 -4.98 10.01 22.63
N LEU A 73 -5.16 9.61 21.38
CA LEU A 73 -4.09 9.60 20.37
C LEU A 73 -4.08 10.90 19.55
N TYR A 74 -5.22 11.33 19.00
CA TYR A 74 -5.21 12.51 18.12
C TYR A 74 -5.08 13.83 18.87
N PHE A 75 -5.67 13.96 20.06
CA PHE A 75 -5.69 15.21 20.81
C PHE A 75 -4.28 15.70 21.17
N PRO A 76 -3.42 14.93 21.86
CA PRO A 76 -2.09 15.41 22.22
C PRO A 76 -1.21 15.63 20.98
N ILE A 77 -1.30 14.75 19.98
CA ILE A 77 -0.47 14.86 18.77
C ILE A 77 -0.79 16.15 18.01
N ARG A 78 -2.08 16.51 17.91
CA ARG A 78 -2.47 17.70 17.13
C ARG A 78 -2.35 19.00 17.90
N GLU A 79 -2.58 18.99 19.22
CA GLU A 79 -2.41 20.17 20.06
C GLU A 79 -0.93 20.54 20.23
N ILE A 80 -0.04 19.56 20.36
CA ILE A 80 1.40 19.80 20.58
C ILE A 80 2.14 20.12 19.29
N LEU A 81 1.89 19.39 18.21
CA LEU A 81 2.63 19.55 16.94
C LEU A 81 1.94 20.50 15.97
N GLY A 82 0.63 20.72 16.09
CA GLY A 82 -0.14 21.49 15.13
C GLY A 82 -0.40 20.74 13.81
N ARG A 83 -1.44 21.18 13.08
CA ARG A 83 -1.96 20.48 11.88
C ARG A 83 -0.91 20.34 10.77
N PHE A 84 -0.11 21.38 10.53
CA PHE A 84 0.88 21.39 9.45
C PHE A 84 2.02 20.39 9.70
N ILE A 85 2.54 20.32 10.93
CA ILE A 85 3.63 19.39 11.28
C ILE A 85 3.12 17.95 11.19
N VAL A 86 1.90 17.68 11.68
CA VAL A 86 1.29 16.34 11.54
C VAL A 86 1.13 15.96 10.06
N PHE A 87 0.72 16.90 9.20
CA PHE A 87 0.62 16.65 7.76
C PHE A 87 1.98 16.30 7.14
N MET A 88 3.00 17.11 7.40
CA MET A 88 4.36 16.88 6.90
C MET A 88 4.94 15.57 7.43
N PHE A 89 4.71 15.25 8.71
CA PHE A 89 5.12 13.98 9.28
C PHE A 89 4.44 12.80 8.57
N THR A 90 3.13 12.89 8.34
CA THR A 90 2.33 11.82 7.75
C THR A 90 2.70 11.55 6.29
N TYR A 91 2.80 12.59 5.47
CA TYR A 91 2.91 12.44 4.00
C TYR A 91 4.30 12.68 3.43
N LEU A 92 5.25 13.18 4.23
CA LEU A 92 6.65 13.33 3.83
C LEU A 92 7.56 12.42 4.66
N PHE A 93 7.53 12.54 5.99
CA PHE A 93 8.46 11.82 6.85
C PHE A 93 8.20 10.31 6.89
N LEU A 94 6.95 9.86 7.13
CA LEU A 94 6.64 8.43 7.19
C LEU A 94 6.95 7.67 5.88
N PRO A 95 6.64 8.21 4.68
CA PRO A 95 7.08 7.61 3.42
C PRO A 95 8.61 7.53 3.29
N LEU A 96 9.33 8.59 3.69
CA LEU A 96 10.79 8.60 3.67
C LEU A 96 11.37 7.56 4.62
N VAL A 97 10.81 7.40 5.82
CA VAL A 97 11.17 6.33 6.75
C VAL A 97 10.95 4.98 6.08
N GLY A 98 9.76 4.74 5.53
CA GLY A 98 9.40 3.52 4.82
C GLY A 98 10.39 3.14 3.72
N ALA A 99 10.68 4.09 2.83
CA ALA A 99 11.62 3.91 1.71
C ALA A 99 13.04 3.57 2.20
N ASN A 100 13.41 4.02 3.40
CA ASN A 100 14.73 3.82 3.96
C ASN A 100 14.77 2.74 5.06
N ILE A 101 13.69 2.00 5.37
CA ILE A 101 13.71 0.98 6.45
C ILE A 101 14.86 -0.01 6.24
N ALA A 102 15.06 -0.51 5.02
CA ALA A 102 16.15 -1.46 4.75
C ALA A 102 17.56 -0.88 4.97
N VAL A 103 17.73 0.43 4.80
CA VAL A 103 19.00 1.15 4.98
C VAL A 103 19.19 1.56 6.44
N LEU A 104 18.18 2.17 7.04
CA LEU A 104 18.13 2.63 8.44
C LEU A 104 18.43 1.49 9.41
N PHE A 105 17.88 0.31 9.12
CA PHE A 105 18.05 -0.86 9.97
C PHE A 105 19.24 -1.74 9.58
N LYS A 106 20.05 -1.35 8.58
CA LYS A 106 21.21 -2.11 8.08
C LYS A 106 20.82 -3.55 7.73
N LYS A 107 20.36 -3.81 6.49
CA LYS A 107 19.90 -5.12 5.96
C LYS A 107 20.69 -6.38 6.39
N HIS A 108 21.96 -6.25 6.81
CA HIS A 108 22.82 -7.32 7.33
C HIS A 108 22.70 -7.60 8.84
N LYS A 109 21.96 -6.79 9.61
CA LYS A 109 21.82 -6.91 11.08
C LYS A 109 20.43 -7.31 11.56
N LEU A 110 19.39 -7.11 10.75
CA LEU A 110 18.05 -7.60 11.10
C LEU A 110 17.80 -8.97 10.50
N THR A 111 17.19 -9.83 11.31
CA THR A 111 16.53 -11.02 10.84
C THR A 111 15.31 -10.65 9.96
N VAL A 112 14.92 -11.56 9.06
CA VAL A 112 13.71 -11.39 8.23
C VAL A 112 12.47 -11.14 9.09
N TYR A 113 12.40 -11.75 10.28
CA TYR A 113 11.30 -11.58 11.23
C TYR A 113 11.25 -10.16 11.80
N GLU A 114 12.37 -9.62 12.29
CA GLU A 114 12.43 -8.26 12.82
C GLU A 114 12.06 -7.23 11.74
N TYR A 115 12.50 -7.45 10.50
CA TYR A 115 12.14 -6.60 9.38
C TYR A 115 10.62 -6.60 9.11
N ARG A 116 9.99 -7.79 9.08
CA ARG A 116 8.53 -7.93 8.89
C ARG A 116 7.74 -7.27 10.01
N VAL A 117 8.15 -7.46 11.27
CA VAL A 117 7.51 -6.81 12.43
C VAL A 117 7.65 -5.29 12.35
N THR A 118 8.83 -4.78 11.96
CA THR A 118 9.06 -3.35 11.79
C THR A 118 8.15 -2.76 10.71
N MET A 119 8.00 -3.46 9.58
CA MET A 119 7.09 -3.07 8.49
C MET A 119 5.62 -3.04 8.95
N ILE A 120 5.19 -4.02 9.76
CA ILE A 120 3.85 -4.08 10.35
C ILE A 120 3.59 -2.87 11.25
N ILE A 121 4.54 -2.56 12.14
CA ILE A 121 4.45 -1.39 13.04
C ILE A 121 4.42 -0.10 12.23
N TRP A 122 5.28 0.03 11.22
CA TRP A 122 5.31 1.20 10.36
C TRP A 122 3.99 1.38 9.59
N ALA A 123 3.43 0.31 9.02
CA ALA A 123 2.14 0.36 8.34
C ALA A 123 1.00 0.77 9.29
N PHE A 124 1.00 0.25 10.52
CA PHE A 124 0.07 0.67 11.57
C PHE A 124 0.20 2.17 11.89
N LEU A 125 1.41 2.69 12.06
CA LEU A 125 1.64 4.12 12.29
C LEU A 125 1.17 4.98 11.11
N CYS A 126 1.42 4.57 9.87
CA CYS A 126 0.88 5.24 8.69
C CYS A 126 -0.65 5.37 8.75
N GLY A 127 -1.35 4.33 9.23
CA GLY A 127 -2.80 4.36 9.43
C GLY A 127 -3.22 5.35 10.51
N VAL A 128 -2.57 5.30 11.68
CA VAL A 128 -2.86 6.19 12.82
C VAL A 128 -2.73 7.66 12.40
N PHE A 129 -1.59 8.03 11.86
CA PHE A 129 -1.31 9.42 11.47
C PHE A 129 -2.19 9.89 10.30
N SER A 130 -2.55 8.99 9.39
CA SER A 130 -3.53 9.30 8.33
C SER A 130 -4.89 9.68 8.90
N THR A 131 -5.39 8.97 9.92
CA THR A 131 -6.64 9.34 10.59
C THR A 131 -6.51 10.64 11.35
N ILE A 132 -5.45 10.83 12.14
CA ILE A 132 -5.23 12.06 12.91
C ILE A 132 -5.24 13.29 11.98
N ASN A 133 -4.56 13.22 10.85
CA ASN A 133 -4.51 14.32 9.88
C ASN A 133 -5.88 14.60 9.22
N ASN A 134 -6.73 13.59 9.11
CA ASN A 134 -8.03 13.69 8.44
C ASN A 134 -9.21 13.54 9.43
N ILE A 135 -8.98 13.79 10.72
CA ILE A 135 -9.98 13.55 11.78
C ILE A 135 -11.26 14.37 11.61
N HIS A 136 -11.15 15.56 11.00
CA HIS A 136 -12.29 16.42 10.68
C HIS A 136 -13.12 15.97 9.49
N TYR A 137 -12.66 14.98 8.71
CA TYR A 137 -13.44 14.48 7.60
C TYR A 137 -14.19 13.23 8.06
N SER A 138 -15.51 13.35 8.15
CA SER A 138 -16.40 12.22 8.37
C SER A 138 -16.68 11.53 7.04
N LEU A 139 -16.51 10.22 7.03
CA LEU A 139 -16.96 9.39 5.92
C LEU A 139 -18.28 8.79 6.40
N SER A 140 -19.40 9.35 5.94
CA SER A 140 -20.75 8.90 6.29
C SER A 140 -20.99 7.43 5.93
N ASP A 141 -20.28 6.94 4.91
CA ASP A 141 -20.54 5.65 4.27
C ASP A 141 -19.27 4.81 4.19
N TYR A 142 -18.66 4.51 5.34
CA TYR A 142 -17.67 3.43 5.41
C TYR A 142 -18.43 2.10 5.41
N GLY A 143 -18.90 1.67 4.24
CA GLY A 143 -19.23 0.26 4.01
C GLY A 143 -18.07 -0.65 4.44
N PRO A 144 -18.28 -1.96 4.57
CA PRO A 144 -17.20 -2.90 4.92
C PRO A 144 -16.00 -2.58 4.04
N PRO A 145 -14.81 -2.31 4.63
CA PRO A 145 -13.70 -1.79 3.86
C PRO A 145 -13.37 -2.72 2.68
N ASN A 146 -12.70 -2.23 1.65
CA ASN A 146 -12.06 -3.10 0.66
C ASN A 146 -10.86 -3.89 1.27
N TYR A 147 -10.89 -4.19 2.58
CA TYR A 147 -9.81 -4.80 3.37
C TYR A 147 -9.49 -6.22 2.92
N PHE A 148 -10.50 -6.96 2.46
CA PHE A 148 -10.31 -8.28 1.92
C PHE A 148 -9.77 -8.26 0.50
N MET A 149 -9.75 -7.13 -0.20
CA MET A 149 -9.40 -7.10 -1.61
C MET A 149 -7.97 -7.65 -1.85
N PRO A 150 -6.92 -7.27 -1.09
CA PRO A 150 -5.62 -7.92 -1.19
C PRO A 150 -5.65 -9.43 -0.88
N VAL A 151 -6.46 -9.87 0.09
CA VAL A 151 -6.65 -11.29 0.43
C VAL A 151 -7.25 -12.05 -0.75
N ILE A 152 -8.34 -11.53 -1.31
CA ILE A 152 -9.10 -12.15 -2.39
C ILE A 152 -8.26 -12.18 -3.68
N VAL A 153 -7.49 -11.13 -3.96
CA VAL A 153 -6.53 -11.11 -5.07
C VAL A 153 -5.48 -12.20 -4.88
N GLY A 154 -4.87 -12.30 -3.69
CA GLY A 154 -3.86 -13.33 -3.40
C GLY A 154 -4.42 -14.75 -3.49
N LEU A 155 -5.61 -14.97 -2.94
CA LEU A 155 -6.30 -16.26 -3.00
C LEU A 155 -6.70 -16.63 -4.43
N THR A 156 -7.24 -15.69 -5.21
CA THR A 156 -7.61 -15.93 -6.60
C THR A 156 -6.38 -16.22 -7.47
N ALA A 157 -5.30 -15.46 -7.28
CA ALA A 157 -4.04 -15.65 -7.98
C ALA A 157 -3.42 -17.02 -7.67
N HIS A 158 -3.66 -17.57 -6.48
CA HIS A 158 -3.17 -18.90 -6.10
C HIS A 158 -4.10 -20.03 -6.59
N VAL A 159 -5.41 -19.94 -6.32
CA VAL A 159 -6.38 -21.01 -6.60
C VAL A 159 -6.71 -21.10 -8.08
N ILE A 160 -6.96 -19.97 -8.73
CA ILE A 160 -7.39 -19.91 -10.14
C ILE A 160 -6.21 -19.63 -11.05
N GLY A 161 -5.17 -18.96 -10.55
CA GLY A 161 -3.97 -18.63 -11.32
C GLY A 161 -3.21 -19.81 -11.91
N ASN A 162 -3.33 -20.99 -11.30
CA ASN A 162 -2.76 -22.24 -11.81
C ASN A 162 -3.37 -22.67 -13.15
N ASN A 163 -4.57 -22.20 -13.49
CA ASN A 163 -5.24 -22.52 -14.75
C ASN A 163 -4.90 -21.54 -15.89
N PHE A 164 -4.14 -20.47 -15.63
CA PHE A 164 -3.79 -19.43 -16.61
C PHE A 164 -2.36 -19.58 -17.13
N ASP A 165 -2.00 -20.78 -17.59
CA ASP A 165 -0.65 -21.10 -18.07
C ASP A 165 -0.15 -20.08 -19.11
N GLY A 166 0.99 -19.45 -18.79
CA GLY A 166 1.66 -18.47 -19.63
C GLY A 166 0.97 -17.09 -19.76
N ASN A 167 -0.29 -16.94 -19.36
CA ASN A 167 -1.05 -15.71 -19.60
C ASN A 167 -1.07 -14.76 -18.39
N ARG A 168 -0.06 -13.88 -18.33
CA ARG A 168 0.06 -12.84 -17.30
C ARG A 168 -1.17 -11.92 -17.21
N LYS A 169 -1.73 -11.51 -18.35
CA LYS A 169 -2.90 -10.61 -18.38
C LYS A 169 -4.13 -11.28 -17.79
N ALA A 170 -4.35 -12.56 -18.09
CA ALA A 170 -5.43 -13.34 -17.50
C ALA A 170 -5.24 -13.51 -15.99
N LEU A 171 -4.02 -13.85 -15.54
CA LEU A 171 -3.70 -13.95 -14.11
C LEU A 171 -4.05 -12.65 -13.36
N VAL A 172 -3.55 -11.51 -13.85
CA VAL A 172 -3.77 -10.20 -13.20
C VAL A 172 -5.24 -9.80 -13.28
N GLY A 173 -5.83 -9.85 -14.47
CA GLY A 173 -7.19 -9.40 -14.72
C GLY A 173 -8.23 -10.21 -13.94
N ILE A 174 -8.08 -11.53 -13.88
CA ILE A 174 -9.04 -12.40 -13.17
C ILE A 174 -8.84 -12.29 -11.67
N SER A 175 -7.60 -12.19 -11.19
CA SER A 175 -7.33 -12.05 -9.75
C SER A 175 -7.84 -10.73 -9.18
N VAL A 176 -7.64 -9.63 -9.91
CA VAL A 176 -8.18 -8.32 -9.50
C VAL A 176 -9.68 -8.24 -9.76
N GLY A 177 -10.14 -8.70 -10.92
CA GLY A 177 -11.55 -8.67 -11.31
C GLY A 177 -12.44 -9.46 -10.36
N SER A 178 -12.06 -10.68 -9.96
CA SER A 178 -12.80 -11.45 -8.96
C SER A 178 -12.88 -10.69 -7.63
N ALA A 179 -11.77 -10.08 -7.19
CA ALA A 179 -11.72 -9.32 -5.96
C ALA A 179 -12.59 -8.06 -6.02
N CYS A 180 -12.65 -7.38 -7.17
CA CYS A 180 -13.59 -6.28 -7.40
C CYS A 180 -15.04 -6.76 -7.31
N VAL A 181 -15.38 -7.87 -7.95
CA VAL A 181 -16.74 -8.43 -7.96
C VAL A 181 -17.17 -8.83 -6.54
N VAL A 182 -16.31 -9.51 -5.80
CA VAL A 182 -16.60 -9.90 -4.40
C VAL A 182 -16.75 -8.65 -3.53
N SER A 183 -15.85 -7.67 -3.64
CA SER A 183 -15.92 -6.44 -2.85
C SER A 183 -17.17 -5.62 -3.17
N LEU A 184 -17.53 -5.51 -4.45
CA LEU A 184 -18.76 -4.85 -4.89
C LEU A 184 -20.02 -5.59 -4.40
N SER A 185 -20.00 -6.92 -4.41
CA SER A 185 -21.11 -7.74 -3.90
C SER A 185 -21.28 -7.56 -2.40
N MET A 186 -20.19 -7.48 -1.64
CA MET A 186 -20.25 -7.15 -0.21
C MET A 186 -20.82 -5.76 0.03
N LEU A 187 -20.38 -4.74 -0.72
CA LEU A 187 -20.94 -3.39 -0.62
C LEU A 187 -22.44 -3.35 -0.95
N LEU A 188 -22.88 -4.11 -1.96
CA LEU A 188 -24.29 -4.28 -2.30
C LEU A 188 -25.10 -4.89 -1.15
N MET A 189 -24.57 -5.95 -0.54
CA MET A 189 -25.25 -6.69 0.53
C MET A 189 -25.36 -5.89 1.83
N THR A 190 -24.35 -5.10 2.17
CA THR A 190 -24.34 -4.28 3.39
C THR A 190 -24.97 -2.90 3.21
N GLY A 191 -25.56 -2.61 2.04
CA GLY A 191 -26.13 -1.30 1.74
C GLY A 191 -25.09 -0.16 1.70
N GLY A 192 -23.81 -0.48 1.57
CA GLY A 192 -22.69 0.45 1.68
C GLY A 192 -22.32 1.12 0.35
N ILE A 193 -23.21 1.14 -0.64
CA ILE A 193 -22.92 1.76 -1.94
C ILE A 193 -23.01 3.27 -1.81
N SER A 194 -21.84 3.91 -1.79
CA SER A 194 -21.69 5.34 -1.96
C SER A 194 -20.75 5.63 -3.12
N PHE A 195 -20.80 6.87 -3.64
CA PHE A 195 -19.82 7.33 -4.62
C PHE A 195 -18.39 7.20 -4.08
N GLY A 196 -18.18 7.46 -2.79
CA GLY A 196 -16.89 7.27 -2.12
C GLY A 196 -16.43 5.81 -2.08
N ALA A 197 -17.34 4.87 -1.80
CA ALA A 197 -17.03 3.45 -1.83
C ALA A 197 -16.65 2.96 -3.24
N PHE A 198 -17.34 3.45 -4.28
CA PHE A 198 -17.01 3.14 -5.67
C PHE A 198 -15.65 3.69 -6.10
N VAL A 199 -15.36 4.97 -5.81
CA VAL A 199 -14.05 5.59 -6.09
C VAL A 199 -12.93 4.88 -5.34
N SER A 200 -13.17 4.53 -4.06
CA SER A 200 -12.22 3.76 -3.26
C SER A 200 -11.95 2.39 -3.88
N LEU A 201 -13.00 1.66 -4.30
CA LEU A 201 -12.86 0.36 -4.96
C LEU A 201 -12.05 0.47 -6.26
N LEU A 202 -12.29 1.48 -7.08
CA LEU A 202 -11.54 1.71 -8.32
C LEU A 202 -10.06 1.99 -8.04
N LEU A 203 -9.75 2.89 -7.10
CA LEU A 203 -8.36 3.19 -6.72
C LEU A 203 -7.65 1.98 -6.09
N CYS A 204 -8.36 1.18 -5.27
CA CYS A 204 -7.87 -0.08 -4.75
C CYS A 204 -7.60 -1.11 -5.86
N SER A 205 -8.47 -1.17 -6.87
CA SER A 205 -8.29 -2.04 -8.06
C SER A 205 -7.03 -1.68 -8.83
N VAL A 206 -6.82 -0.40 -9.11
CA VAL A 206 -5.60 0.09 -9.79
C VAL A 206 -4.35 -0.23 -8.96
N ASN A 207 -4.38 0.01 -7.65
CA ASN A 207 -3.27 -0.32 -6.76
C ASN A 207 -3.00 -1.84 -6.68
N ALA A 208 -4.05 -2.67 -6.78
CA ALA A 208 -3.90 -4.12 -6.83
C ALA A 208 -3.22 -4.55 -8.13
N ILE A 209 -3.63 -4.00 -9.29
CA ILE A 209 -3.00 -4.26 -10.60
C ILE A 209 -1.53 -3.87 -10.58
N VAL A 210 -1.22 -2.63 -10.19
CA VAL A 210 0.16 -2.09 -10.19
C VAL A 210 1.08 -2.99 -9.38
N ALA A 211 0.70 -3.34 -8.16
CA ALA A 211 1.59 -4.12 -7.32
C ALA A 211 1.60 -5.62 -7.65
N LEU A 212 0.53 -6.21 -8.20
CA LEU A 212 0.61 -7.56 -8.76
C LEU A 212 1.58 -7.60 -9.95
N GLN A 213 1.53 -6.58 -10.81
CA GLN A 213 2.45 -6.45 -11.94
C GLN A 213 3.91 -6.28 -11.47
N CYS A 214 4.16 -5.42 -10.48
CA CYS A 214 5.50 -5.28 -9.91
C CYS A 214 6.01 -6.57 -9.27
N MET A 215 5.18 -7.27 -8.48
CA MET A 215 5.57 -8.55 -7.87
C MET A 215 5.88 -9.63 -8.91
N ILE A 216 5.05 -9.75 -9.95
CA ILE A 216 5.31 -10.71 -11.04
C ILE A 216 6.63 -10.36 -11.74
N TYR A 217 6.86 -9.09 -12.05
CA TYR A 217 8.11 -8.63 -12.67
C TYR A 217 9.33 -8.97 -11.80
N ASP A 218 9.28 -8.61 -10.52
CA ASP A 218 10.37 -8.86 -9.58
C ASP A 218 10.65 -10.37 -9.44
N LEU A 219 9.62 -11.22 -9.44
CA LEU A 219 9.77 -12.68 -9.39
C LEU A 219 10.34 -13.28 -10.67
N ILE A 220 10.09 -12.67 -11.83
CA ILE A 220 10.65 -13.11 -13.12
C ILE A 220 12.13 -12.76 -13.21
N GLU A 221 12.51 -11.54 -12.83
CA GLU A 221 13.89 -11.06 -12.97
C GLU A 221 14.81 -11.53 -11.82
N ASP A 222 14.34 -11.45 -10.57
CA ASP A 222 15.16 -11.73 -9.38
C ASP A 222 14.96 -13.16 -8.82
N GLY A 223 13.99 -13.92 -9.35
CA GLY A 223 13.72 -15.30 -8.95
C GLY A 223 13.47 -15.46 -7.43
N PRO A 224 14.03 -16.49 -6.76
CA PRO A 224 13.95 -16.63 -5.29
C PRO A 224 14.58 -15.46 -4.52
N GLY A 225 15.50 -14.71 -5.14
CA GLY A 225 16.10 -13.50 -4.59
C GLY A 225 15.10 -12.35 -4.42
N ALA A 226 14.01 -12.37 -5.19
CA ALA A 226 12.88 -11.44 -5.06
C ALA A 226 12.25 -11.49 -3.65
N SER A 227 12.31 -12.65 -2.96
CA SER A 227 11.82 -12.79 -1.57
C SER A 227 12.53 -11.83 -0.61
N SER A 228 13.81 -11.52 -0.86
CA SER A 228 14.65 -10.62 -0.06
C SER A 228 14.62 -9.15 -0.52
N ASN A 229 14.09 -8.88 -1.73
CA ASN A 229 13.93 -7.55 -2.35
C ASN A 229 12.49 -7.03 -2.33
N SER A 230 11.52 -7.86 -1.94
CA SER A 230 10.09 -7.51 -1.85
C SER A 230 9.74 -6.43 -0.81
N SER A 231 10.71 -5.96 -0.03
CA SER A 231 10.57 -4.81 0.87
C SER A 231 10.02 -3.58 0.17
N MET A 232 10.56 -3.23 -1.01
CA MET A 232 10.20 -1.98 -1.69
C MET A 232 8.76 -2.00 -2.18
N THR A 233 8.31 -3.12 -2.75
CA THR A 233 6.95 -3.28 -3.27
C THR A 233 5.91 -3.25 -2.14
N HIS A 234 6.26 -3.77 -0.97
CA HIS A 234 5.44 -3.64 0.24
C HIS A 234 5.39 -2.21 0.79
N VAL A 235 6.53 -1.53 0.86
CA VAL A 235 6.62 -0.11 1.25
C VAL A 235 5.79 0.76 0.31
N ILE A 236 5.98 0.63 -1.01
CA ILE A 236 5.23 1.36 -2.03
C ILE A 236 3.73 1.07 -1.89
N GLY A 237 3.36 -0.19 -1.67
CA GLY A 237 1.96 -0.57 -1.45
C GLY A 237 1.30 0.16 -0.28
N VAL A 238 2.01 0.32 0.84
CA VAL A 238 1.54 1.07 2.01
C VAL A 238 1.52 2.59 1.76
N ILE A 239 2.48 3.14 1.03
CA ILE A 239 2.46 4.56 0.65
C ILE A 239 1.27 4.86 -0.27
N LEU A 240 1.03 4.01 -1.28
CA LEU A 240 -0.08 4.18 -2.21
C LEU A 240 -1.44 4.09 -1.52
N ILE A 241 -1.64 3.14 -0.59
CA ILE A 241 -2.89 3.08 0.15
C ILE A 241 -3.07 4.29 1.09
N MET A 242 -1.98 4.79 1.69
CA MET A 242 -2.00 6.01 2.51
C MET A 242 -2.43 7.24 1.70
N LEU A 243 -1.93 7.37 0.47
CA LEU A 243 -2.33 8.43 -0.47
C LEU A 243 -3.76 8.24 -0.97
N ASN A 244 -4.17 7.01 -1.29
CA ASN A 244 -5.55 6.70 -1.65
C ASN A 244 -6.52 7.08 -0.53
N PHE A 245 -6.17 6.79 0.72
CA PHE A 245 -6.97 7.18 1.87
C PHE A 245 -7.10 8.70 1.96
N LEU A 246 -6.01 9.46 1.81
CA LEU A 246 -6.05 10.92 1.77
C LEU A 246 -7.00 11.44 0.67
N ILE A 247 -6.83 10.94 -0.56
CA ILE A 247 -7.63 11.35 -1.71
C ILE A 247 -9.12 11.07 -1.45
N VAL A 248 -9.46 9.82 -1.11
CA VAL A 248 -10.86 9.42 -0.88
C VAL A 248 -11.48 10.24 0.25
N VAL A 249 -10.80 10.37 1.39
CA VAL A 249 -11.32 11.09 2.55
C VAL A 249 -11.53 12.58 2.23
N ARG A 250 -10.62 13.22 1.49
CA ARG A 250 -10.73 14.66 1.19
C ARG A 250 -11.73 14.97 0.08
N PHE A 251 -11.86 14.10 -0.91
CA PHE A 251 -12.79 14.31 -2.03
C PHE A 251 -14.22 13.88 -1.72
N THR A 252 -14.40 12.92 -0.81
CA THR A 252 -15.71 12.30 -0.57
C THR A 252 -16.19 12.39 0.87
N GLY A 253 -15.32 12.78 1.81
CA GLY A 253 -15.69 13.01 3.19
C GLY A 253 -16.35 14.36 3.41
N THR A 254 -17.28 14.41 4.35
CA THR A 254 -17.91 15.64 4.82
C THR A 254 -17.04 16.26 5.91
N TYR A 255 -16.73 17.55 5.79
CA TYR A 255 -15.98 18.25 6.82
C TYR A 255 -16.87 18.50 8.05
N VAL A 256 -16.37 18.15 9.22
CA VAL A 256 -17.00 18.33 10.53
C VAL A 256 -16.05 19.15 11.40
N GLU A 257 -16.55 20.27 11.90
CA GLU A 257 -15.77 21.24 12.66
C GLU A 257 -15.36 20.69 14.04
N ASP A 258 -16.27 19.98 14.72
CA ASP A 258 -15.97 19.24 15.95
C ASP A 258 -15.59 17.78 15.64
N PRO A 259 -14.30 17.38 15.77
CA PRO A 259 -13.88 16.01 15.52
C PRO A 259 -14.45 15.03 16.56
N ASN A 260 -14.85 15.49 17.76
CA ASN A 260 -15.46 14.63 18.78
C ASN A 260 -16.83 14.11 18.34
N ALA A 261 -17.54 14.84 17.47
CA ALA A 261 -18.77 14.39 16.84
C ALA A 261 -18.53 13.23 15.85
N ASN A 262 -17.30 13.12 15.32
CA ASN A 262 -16.88 12.05 14.42
C ASN A 262 -16.38 10.81 15.20
N ASP A 263 -15.92 10.98 16.44
CA ASP A 263 -15.44 9.90 17.32
C ASP A 263 -16.55 8.91 17.66
N ILE A 264 -17.77 9.38 17.96
CA ILE A 264 -18.90 8.52 18.38
C ILE A 264 -19.28 7.50 17.29
N ALA A 265 -19.18 7.89 16.01
CA ALA A 265 -19.45 7.03 14.86
C ALA A 265 -18.30 6.04 14.55
N ARG A 266 -17.08 6.32 15.03
CA ARG A 266 -15.88 5.49 14.81
C ARG A 266 -15.50 4.61 16.00
N ALA A 267 -15.97 4.95 17.21
CA ALA A 267 -15.49 4.42 18.48
C ALA A 267 -16.35 3.31 19.11
N THR A 268 -17.51 2.95 18.55
CA THR A 268 -18.31 1.83 19.10
C THR A 268 -17.97 0.51 18.40
N PRO A 269 -17.15 -0.37 19.01
CA PRO A 269 -16.82 -1.67 18.43
C PRO A 269 -18.08 -2.54 18.18
N LEU A 270 -19.15 -2.31 18.95
CA LEU A 270 -20.43 -3.01 18.79
C LEU A 270 -21.22 -2.54 17.56
N HIS A 271 -21.20 -1.23 17.23
CA HIS A 271 -21.90 -0.72 16.06
C HIS A 271 -21.17 -1.08 14.76
N ALA A 272 -19.84 -1.23 14.82
CA ALA A 272 -18.97 -1.66 13.72
C ALA A 272 -19.00 -3.18 13.46
N ALA A 273 -19.37 -4.00 14.45
CA ALA A 273 -19.58 -5.44 14.28
C ALA A 273 -20.98 -5.76 13.72
N LEU A 274 -21.96 -4.86 13.93
CA LEU A 274 -23.34 -5.00 13.48
C LEU A 274 -23.61 -4.36 12.11
N SER A 275 -22.63 -3.67 11.53
CA SER A 275 -22.65 -3.16 10.15
C SER A 275 -21.75 -3.96 9.18
N ALA A 276 -21.27 -5.12 9.62
CA ALA A 276 -20.59 -6.14 8.80
C ALA A 276 -21.60 -7.16 8.25
#